data_AF-A0A2Z6LRX3-F1
#
_entry.id   AF-A0A2Z6LRX3-F1
#
_cell.length_a   1.000
_cell.length_b   1.000
_cell.length_c   1.000
_cell.angle_alpha   90.00
_cell.angle_beta   90.00
_cell.angle_gamma   90.00
#
_symmetry.space_group_name_H-M   'P 1'
#
loop_
_entity.id
_entity.type
_entity.pdbx_description
1 polymer ?
#
loop_
_entity_poly.entity_id
_entity_poly.type
_entity_poly.pdbx_seq_one_letter_code
_entity_poly.pdbx_strand_id
1 'polypeptide(L)'
;MTTIAAPVTATPANDSHKKNRIQVSNTKKPLFFYVNLAKRYIQQHNEVELSALGMAIATVVTIAEILKNNGLATEKKVLTSTVGMKDENKGRLVQKAKIEIVLGKSEKFDNLMSPTSAVATAAAESEAATTDDKK
;
A
#
# COMPACT_ATOMS: atom_id res chain seq x y z
N MET A 1 -44.90 -11.24 27.53
CA MET A 1 -44.40 -10.58 26.31
C MET A 1 -42.89 -10.71 26.33
N THR A 2 -42.34 -11.68 25.60
CA THR A 2 -40.91 -12.00 25.61
C THR A 2 -40.37 -11.76 24.20
N THR A 3 -39.71 -10.63 24.01
CA THR A 3 -39.04 -10.28 22.76
C THR A 3 -37.63 -10.85 22.78
N ILE A 4 -37.42 -11.96 22.04
CA ILE A 4 -36.09 -12.51 21.77
C ILE A 4 -35.53 -11.77 20.55
N ALA A 5 -34.41 -11.08 20.77
CA ALA A 5 -33.68 -10.36 19.75
C ALA A 5 -33.06 -11.33 18.72
N ALA A 6 -33.22 -10.98 17.44
CA ALA A 6 -32.66 -11.70 16.31
C ALA A 6 -31.12 -11.64 16.31
N PRO A 7 -30.42 -12.71 15.88
CA PRO A 7 -28.98 -12.69 15.74
C PRO A 7 -28.59 -11.82 14.54
N VAL A 8 -27.74 -10.82 14.79
CA VAL A 8 -27.12 -10.00 13.76
C VAL A 8 -26.28 -10.90 12.84
N THR A 9 -26.72 -11.00 11.59
CA THR A 9 -26.00 -11.65 10.52
C THR A 9 -24.72 -10.87 10.24
N ALA A 10 -23.61 -11.38 10.76
CA ALA A 10 -22.28 -10.98 10.31
C ALA A 10 -22.13 -11.49 8.87
N THR A 11 -22.42 -10.62 7.90
CA THR A 11 -22.08 -10.86 6.50
C THR A 11 -20.55 -10.91 6.41
N PRO A 12 -19.92 -12.05 6.07
CA PRO A 12 -18.53 -12.02 5.65
C PRO A 12 -18.52 -11.24 4.34
N ALA A 13 -18.11 -9.98 4.39
CA ALA A 13 -17.86 -9.21 3.19
C ALA A 13 -16.89 -10.04 2.34
N ASN A 14 -17.38 -10.52 1.20
CA ASN A 14 -16.56 -11.17 0.20
C ASN A 14 -15.41 -10.22 -0.11
N ASP A 15 -14.25 -10.52 0.45
CA ASP A 15 -12.94 -10.03 0.05
C ASP A 15 -12.68 -10.55 -1.38
N SER A 16 -13.53 -10.21 -2.34
CA SER A 16 -13.25 -10.42 -3.76
C SER A 16 -11.97 -9.65 -4.01
N HIS A 17 -10.89 -10.41 -4.20
CA HIS A 17 -9.54 -9.89 -4.41
C HIS A 17 -9.61 -8.91 -5.58
N LYS A 18 -9.77 -7.62 -5.27
CA LYS A 18 -9.81 -6.58 -6.29
C LYS A 18 -8.48 -6.64 -7.02
N LYS A 19 -8.53 -6.69 -8.35
CA LYS A 19 -7.34 -6.86 -9.19
C LYS A 19 -6.31 -5.74 -9.01
N ASN A 20 -6.72 -4.61 -8.41
CA ASN A 20 -5.91 -3.44 -8.12
C ASN A 20 -5.50 -3.30 -6.63
N ARG A 21 -5.54 -4.37 -5.83
CA ARG A 21 -5.11 -4.35 -4.42
C ARG A 21 -3.69 -4.87 -4.26
N ILE A 22 -2.85 -4.12 -3.56
CA ILE A 22 -1.47 -4.47 -3.20
C ILE A 22 -1.41 -4.64 -1.69
N GLN A 23 -1.01 -5.84 -1.26
CA GLN A 23 -0.68 -6.09 0.15
C GLN A 23 0.83 -5.94 0.34
N VAL A 24 1.22 -4.95 1.14
CA VAL A 24 2.62 -4.63 1.42
C VAL A 24 3.06 -5.43 2.65
N SER A 25 4.25 -6.04 2.54
CA SER A 25 4.92 -6.74 3.63
C SER A 25 6.36 -6.26 3.74
N ASN A 26 6.93 -6.35 4.94
CA ASN A 26 8.22 -5.75 5.26
C ASN A 26 9.44 -6.63 4.91
N THR A 27 9.26 -7.93 4.69
CA THR A 27 10.37 -8.88 4.93
C THR A 27 11.07 -9.43 3.69
N LYS A 28 10.61 -9.14 2.46
CA LYS A 28 11.19 -9.79 1.25
C LYS A 28 11.25 -8.94 -0.03
N LYS A 29 10.55 -7.82 -0.11
CA LYS A 29 10.47 -7.02 -1.34
C LYS A 29 11.06 -5.64 -1.08
N PRO A 30 11.93 -5.13 -1.96
CA PRO A 30 12.47 -3.78 -1.82
C PRO A 30 11.34 -2.75 -1.96
N LEU A 31 11.48 -1.57 -1.34
CA LEU A 31 10.47 -0.51 -1.36
C LEU A 31 9.94 -0.22 -2.78
N PHE A 32 10.86 -0.05 -3.73
CA PHE A 32 10.54 0.31 -5.12
C PHE A 32 9.80 -0.78 -5.89
N PHE A 33 9.81 -2.03 -5.43
CA PHE A 33 8.96 -3.07 -6.01
C PHE A 33 7.48 -2.67 -5.92
N TYR A 34 7.05 -2.21 -4.74
CA TYR A 34 5.66 -1.81 -4.52
C TYR A 34 5.33 -0.48 -5.21
N VAL A 35 6.28 0.46 -5.26
CA VAL A 35 6.11 1.73 -6.01
C VAL A 35 5.86 1.43 -7.49
N ASN A 36 6.70 0.58 -8.11
CA ASN A 36 6.56 0.25 -9.53
C ASN A 36 5.31 -0.57 -9.83
N LEU A 37 4.94 -1.48 -8.91
CA LEU A 37 3.68 -2.22 -9.02
C LEU A 37 2.47 -1.28 -8.94
N ALA A 38 2.49 -0.32 -8.02
CA ALA A 38 1.44 0.69 -7.89
C ALA A 38 1.32 1.56 -9.13
N LYS A 39 2.45 2.02 -9.72
CA LYS A 39 2.44 2.74 -11.01
C LYS A 39 1.73 1.93 -12.09
N ARG A 40 2.04 0.63 -12.22
CA ARG A 40 1.40 -0.27 -13.19
C ARG A 40 -0.11 -0.41 -12.93
N TYR A 41 -0.52 -0.56 -11.67
CA TYR A 41 -1.94 -0.70 -11.32
C TYR A 41 -2.73 0.59 -11.56
N ILE A 42 -2.15 1.74 -11.25
CA ILE A 42 -2.74 3.05 -11.58
C ILE A 42 -2.89 3.20 -13.11
N GLN A 43 -1.91 2.76 -13.89
CA GLN A 43 -2.00 2.81 -15.35
C GLN A 43 -3.09 1.90 -15.92
N GLN A 44 -3.29 0.70 -15.35
CA GLN A 44 -4.24 -0.29 -15.84
C GLN A 44 -5.68 -0.08 -15.34
N HIS A 45 -5.84 0.42 -14.12
CA HIS A 45 -7.12 0.47 -13.40
C HIS A 45 -7.54 1.88 -12.96
N ASN A 46 -6.73 2.90 -13.25
CA ASN A 46 -6.89 4.30 -12.78
C ASN A 46 -6.90 4.47 -11.25
N GLU A 47 -6.73 3.39 -10.51
CA GLU A 47 -6.80 3.36 -9.06
C GLU A 47 -6.04 2.16 -8.51
N VAL A 48 -5.41 2.33 -7.35
CA VAL A 48 -4.73 1.26 -6.60
C VAL A 48 -5.10 1.33 -5.13
N GLU A 49 -5.26 0.17 -4.51
CA GLU A 49 -5.50 0.01 -3.08
C GLU A 49 -4.26 -0.58 -2.40
N LEU A 50 -3.62 0.17 -1.52
CA LEU A 50 -2.47 -0.26 -0.74
C LEU A 50 -2.93 -0.69 0.65
N SER A 51 -2.57 -1.89 1.10
CA SER A 51 -2.88 -2.37 2.44
C SER A 51 -1.67 -2.95 3.16
N ALA A 52 -1.60 -2.76 4.47
CA ALA A 52 -0.56 -3.35 5.32
C ALA A 52 -1.03 -3.58 6.75
N LEU A 53 -0.28 -4.43 7.46
CA LEU A 53 -0.50 -4.78 8.85
C LEU A 53 0.75 -4.50 9.70
N GLY A 54 0.54 -3.92 10.88
CA GLY A 54 1.61 -3.69 11.87
C GLY A 54 2.79 -2.90 11.31
N MET A 55 4.00 -3.44 11.43
CA MET A 55 5.24 -2.75 11.03
C MET A 55 5.28 -2.35 9.55
N ALA A 56 4.56 -3.04 8.67
CA ALA A 56 4.52 -2.71 7.24
C ALA A 56 3.68 -1.45 6.92
N ILE A 57 2.97 -0.89 7.90
CA ILE A 57 2.18 0.34 7.73
C ILE A 57 3.08 1.51 7.31
N ALA A 58 4.27 1.64 7.92
CA ALA A 58 5.21 2.70 7.57
C ALA A 58 5.59 2.64 6.08
N THR A 59 5.85 1.45 5.54
CA THR A 59 6.16 1.23 4.14
C THR A 59 5.03 1.69 3.21
N VAL A 60 3.76 1.41 3.56
CA VAL A 60 2.60 1.86 2.77
C VAL A 60 2.49 3.38 2.75
N VAL A 61 2.71 4.03 3.90
CA VAL A 61 2.71 5.50 3.99
C VAL A 61 3.79 6.09 3.09
N THR A 62 5.02 5.58 3.16
CA THR A 62 6.13 6.03 2.30
C THR A 62 5.84 5.82 0.82
N ILE A 63 5.26 4.68 0.41
CA ILE A 63 4.89 4.44 -1.00
C ILE A 63 3.84 5.47 -1.46
N ALA A 64 2.83 5.74 -0.64
CA ALA A 64 1.79 6.72 -0.95
C ALA A 64 2.38 8.13 -1.06
N GLU A 65 3.29 8.50 -0.17
CA GLU A 65 4.00 9.79 -0.21
C GLU A 65 4.84 9.93 -1.47
N ILE A 66 5.63 8.91 -1.85
CA ILE A 66 6.43 8.93 -3.08
C ILE A 66 5.53 9.17 -4.31
N LEU A 67 4.40 8.46 -4.41
CA LEU A 67 3.49 8.59 -5.55
C LEU A 67 2.79 9.96 -5.60
N LYS A 68 2.43 10.53 -4.45
CA LYS A 68 1.82 11.87 -4.38
C LYS A 68 2.83 12.98 -4.66
N ASN A 69 4.01 12.92 -4.05
CA ASN A 69 5.06 13.93 -4.20
C ASN A 69 5.59 14.00 -5.63
N ASN A 70 5.69 12.85 -6.30
CA ASN A 70 6.06 12.79 -7.71
C ASN A 70 4.91 13.19 -8.65
N GLY A 71 3.74 13.58 -8.13
CA GLY A 71 2.59 13.97 -8.93
C GLY A 71 2.03 12.84 -9.78
N LEU A 72 2.21 11.58 -9.36
CA LEU A 72 1.70 10.41 -10.08
C LEU A 72 0.30 10.02 -9.60
N ALA A 73 0.02 10.19 -8.30
CA ALA A 73 -1.25 9.77 -7.72
C ALA A 73 -1.90 10.87 -6.87
N THR A 74 -3.21 10.78 -6.72
CA THR A 74 -4.00 11.55 -5.75
C THR A 74 -4.61 10.61 -4.72
N GLU A 75 -4.68 11.05 -3.48
CA GLU A 75 -5.35 10.28 -2.42
C GLU A 75 -6.86 10.37 -2.57
N LYS A 76 -7.53 9.22 -2.56
CA LYS A 76 -9.01 9.14 -2.52
C LYS A 76 -9.53 8.80 -1.13
N LYS A 77 -8.84 7.89 -0.43
CA LYS A 77 -9.28 7.39 0.87
C LYS A 77 -8.09 6.90 1.69
N VAL A 78 -8.09 7.19 2.98
CA VAL A 78 -7.19 6.60 3.98
C VAL A 78 -8.04 6.02 5.10
N LEU A 79 -7.88 4.74 5.39
CA LEU A 79 -8.59 4.04 6.45
C LEU A 79 -7.58 3.31 7.33
N THR A 80 -7.72 3.46 8.64
CA THR A 80 -7.02 2.66 9.64
C THR A 80 -8.03 1.89 10.48
N SER A 81 -7.76 0.60 10.72
CA SER A 81 -8.59 -0.26 11.56
C SER A 81 -7.72 -1.22 12.36
N THR A 82 -8.34 -1.99 13.25
CA THR A 82 -7.69 -3.09 13.94
C THR A 82 -8.33 -4.40 13.51
N VAL A 83 -7.53 -5.39 13.14
CA VAL A 83 -8.00 -6.74 12.82
C VAL A 83 -7.54 -7.72 13.90
N GLY A 84 -8.46 -8.57 14.37
CA GLY A 84 -8.13 -9.66 15.28
C GLY A 84 -7.49 -10.81 14.50
N MET A 85 -6.27 -11.20 14.87
CA MET A 85 -5.58 -12.37 14.34
C MET A 85 -5.37 -13.39 15.45
N LYS A 86 -5.59 -14.67 15.12
CA LYS A 86 -5.29 -15.77 16.03
C LYS A 86 -3.79 -16.05 15.95
N ASP A 87 -3.06 -15.79 17.05
CA ASP A 87 -1.66 -16.18 17.16
C ASP A 87 -1.62 -17.65 17.60
N GLU A 88 -1.39 -18.56 16.65
CA GLU A 88 -1.31 -20.01 16.90
C GLU A 88 -0.18 -20.36 17.87
N ASN A 89 0.84 -19.51 17.98
CA ASN A 89 2.01 -19.77 18.82
C ASN A 89 1.77 -19.40 20.30
N LYS A 90 0.78 -18.55 20.57
CA LYS A 90 0.45 -18.07 21.94
C LYS A 90 -0.98 -18.39 22.40
N GLY A 91 -1.81 -19.00 21.54
CA GLY A 91 -3.22 -19.31 21.84
C GLY A 91 -4.09 -18.08 22.12
N ARG A 92 -3.57 -16.86 21.90
CA ARG A 92 -4.23 -15.59 22.24
C ARG A 92 -4.62 -14.85 20.96
N LEU A 93 -5.79 -14.22 20.98
CA LEU A 93 -6.20 -13.28 19.94
C LEU A 93 -5.36 -12.00 20.08
N VAL A 94 -4.62 -11.65 19.04
CA VAL A 94 -3.80 -10.44 18.97
C VAL A 94 -4.47 -9.47 18.00
N GLN A 95 -4.70 -8.24 18.43
CA GLN A 95 -5.17 -7.17 17.55
C GLN A 95 -3.97 -6.55 16.83
N LYS A 96 -4.02 -6.51 15.49
CA LYS A 96 -3.02 -5.83 14.66
C LYS A 96 -3.66 -4.63 13.99
N ALA A 97 -2.95 -3.50 14.00
CA ALA A 97 -3.34 -2.35 13.19
C ALA A 97 -3.28 -2.73 11.69
N LYS A 98 -4.26 -2.26 10.93
CA LYS A 98 -4.40 -2.38 9.49
C LYS A 98 -4.57 -0.98 8.90
N ILE A 99 -3.88 -0.73 7.80
CA ILE A 99 -4.09 0.47 6.97
C ILE A 99 -4.55 0.07 5.58
N GLU A 100 -5.43 0.89 5.00
CA GLU A 100 -5.89 0.80 3.61
C GLU A 100 -5.88 2.20 3.00
N ILE A 101 -5.09 2.41 1.95
CA ILE A 101 -5.00 3.67 1.22
C ILE A 101 -5.43 3.43 -0.22
N VAL A 102 -6.43 4.19 -0.67
CA VAL A 102 -6.85 4.21 -2.07
C VAL A 102 -6.26 5.42 -2.75
N LEU A 103 -5.48 5.17 -3.80
CA LEU A 103 -4.84 6.19 -4.63
C LEU A 103 -5.44 6.18 -6.04
N GLY A 104 -5.84 7.33 -6.53
CA GLY A 104 -6.27 7.56 -7.90
C GLY A 104 -5.14 8.00 -8.82
N LYS A 105 -5.31 7.76 -10.12
CA LYS A 105 -4.48 8.36 -11.17
C LYS A 105 -4.59 9.89 -11.11
N SER A 106 -3.46 10.57 -11.08
CA SER A 106 -3.44 12.03 -11.20
C SER A 106 -3.52 12.47 -12.68
N GLU A 107 -3.89 13.73 -12.90
CA GLU A 107 -3.90 14.35 -14.23
C GLU A 107 -2.50 14.40 -14.87
N LYS A 108 -1.45 14.49 -14.05
CA LYS A 108 -0.05 14.58 -14.50
C LYS A 108 0.57 13.22 -14.81
N PHE A 109 -0.13 12.12 -14.51
CA PHE A 109 0.42 10.76 -14.58
C PHE A 109 0.94 10.40 -15.97
N ASP A 110 0.13 10.59 -17.02
CA ASP A 110 0.49 10.15 -18.37
C ASP A 110 1.71 10.91 -18.93
N ASN A 111 1.81 12.20 -18.60
CA ASN A 111 2.95 13.04 -19.00
C ASN A 111 4.25 12.57 -18.33
N LEU A 112 4.18 12.23 -17.05
CA LEU A 112 5.33 11.81 -16.25
C LEU A 112 5.75 10.35 -16.50
N MET A 113 4.84 9.51 -16.97
CA MET A 113 5.12 8.11 -17.33
C MET A 113 5.61 7.95 -18.77
N SER A 114 5.59 9.02 -19.58
CA SER A 114 6.11 9.01 -20.94
C SER A 114 7.64 8.85 -20.95
N PRO A 115 8.21 8.06 -21.89
CA PRO A 115 9.64 7.70 -21.89
C PRO A 115 10.59 8.89 -22.11
N THR A 116 10.08 10.06 -22.50
CA THR A 116 10.88 11.30 -22.61
C THR A 116 11.33 11.83 -21.24
N SER A 117 10.58 11.56 -20.18
CA SER A 117 10.87 12.09 -18.83
C SER A 117 11.85 11.23 -18.03
N ALA A 118 12.15 10.00 -18.50
CA ALA A 118 13.00 9.04 -17.79
C ALA A 118 14.50 9.39 -17.81
N VAL A 119 14.94 10.28 -18.71
CA VAL A 119 16.36 10.67 -18.85
C VAL A 119 16.79 11.63 -17.74
N ALA A 120 15.87 12.39 -17.14
CA ALA A 120 16.21 13.38 -16.11
C ALA A 120 16.38 12.79 -14.70
N THR A 121 15.83 11.60 -14.41
CA THR A 121 15.82 11.01 -13.06
C THR A 121 16.88 9.94 -12.83
N ALA A 122 17.54 9.43 -13.88
CA ALA A 122 18.57 8.40 -13.76
C ALA A 122 19.92 8.94 -13.23
N ALA A 123 20.14 10.26 -13.26
CA ALA A 123 21.40 10.86 -12.83
C ALA A 123 21.50 11.11 -11.31
N ALA A 124 20.41 10.98 -10.55
CA ALA A 124 20.40 11.29 -9.11
C ALA A 124 20.50 10.05 -8.19
N GLU A 125 20.41 8.83 -8.72
CA GLU A 125 20.40 7.60 -7.90
C GLU A 125 21.76 6.87 -7.78
N SER A 126 22.83 7.38 -8.42
CA SER A 126 24.15 6.71 -8.44
C SER A 126 25.22 7.28 -7.50
N GLU A 127 24.95 8.33 -6.71
CA GLU A 127 25.99 8.95 -5.85
C GLU A 127 25.92 8.60 -4.35
N ALA A 128 24.95 7.80 -3.87
CA ALA A 128 24.85 7.48 -2.44
C ALA A 128 25.54 6.16 -2.00
N ALA A 129 26.34 5.52 -2.87
CA ALA A 129 26.86 4.17 -2.63
C ALA A 129 28.39 4.05 -2.79
N THR A 130 29.19 4.96 -2.23
CA THR A 130 30.64 4.71 -2.06
C THR A 130 31.30 5.60 -1.00
N THR A 131 31.09 5.30 0.29
CA THR A 131 32.05 5.43 1.43
C THR A 131 31.28 4.92 2.66
N ASP A 132 31.71 3.92 3.42
CA ASP A 132 33.02 3.77 4.04
C ASP A 132 33.23 2.29 4.43
N ASP A 133 34.29 1.68 3.89
CA ASP A 133 34.82 0.38 4.28
C ASP A 133 36.00 0.65 5.21
N LYS A 134 36.00 0.02 6.40
CA LYS A 134 37.19 -0.41 7.16
C LYS A 134 38.06 0.65 7.85
N LYS A 135 37.88 0.75 9.18
CA LYS A 135 38.99 0.60 10.14
C LYS A 135 38.51 0.14 11.52
#